data_AF-A0A197SNG1-F1
#
_entry.id   AF-A0A197SNG1-F1
#
_cell.length_a   1.000
_cell.length_b   1.000
_cell.length_c   1.000
_cell.angle_alpha   90.00
_cell.angle_beta   90.00
_cell.angle_gamma   90.00
#
_symmetry.space_group_name_H-M   'P 1'
#
loop_
_entity.id
_entity.type
_entity.pdbx_description
1 polymer ?
#
loop_
_entity_poly.entity_id
_entity_poly.type
_entity_poly.pdbx_seq_one_letter_code
_entity_poly.pdbx_strand_id
1 'polypeptide(L)'
;MARGPRGRRSPDAGPTRPAVRRTPVPRDDGFDGFDGVDGPDEPDEPDTVAGGRGGHRTGRAPPADPGLRTLLRALLDLPPAYRRTLLLYDGLGLDLPETAAETEASTPAAANRLLHAREAVAFRVPELAAVTGPEALSALLRRRIGELALVDPRTVTRLPGPRRVRTGGERRNRVWTRAAVTLTAVIVGATAFTLSTAPTRYIPPVSPGQRIGGVPLNSGPQRQSEEDVELHRKLLNEPAHGPERLVPEFR
;
A
#
# COMPACT_ATOMS: atom_id res chain seq x y z
N MET A 1 11.41 -47.46 51.60
CA MET A 1 12.73 -46.85 51.87
C MET A 1 13.29 -46.43 50.52
N ALA A 2 13.74 -45.22 50.21
CA ALA A 2 14.29 -44.14 51.01
C ALA A 2 13.97 -42.76 50.38
N ARG A 3 13.88 -41.74 51.24
CA ARG A 3 13.86 -40.31 50.92
C ARG A 3 15.28 -39.83 50.55
N GLY A 4 15.40 -38.89 49.62
CA GLY A 4 16.62 -38.10 49.34
C GLY A 4 16.28 -36.86 48.48
N PRO A 5 17.06 -35.76 48.54
CA PRO A 5 16.53 -34.49 49.07
C PRO A 5 16.29 -33.35 48.05
N ARG A 6 15.55 -32.35 48.55
CA ARG A 6 15.20 -31.05 47.94
C ARG A 6 16.44 -30.18 47.69
N GLY A 7 16.63 -29.74 46.44
CA GLY A 7 17.56 -28.68 46.04
C GLY A 7 16.85 -27.33 45.90
N ARG A 8 17.43 -26.30 46.50
CA ARG A 8 16.90 -24.94 46.68
C ARG A 8 16.93 -24.11 45.39
N ARG A 9 15.93 -23.22 45.23
CA ARG A 9 15.96 -22.08 44.30
C ARG A 9 16.79 -20.93 44.89
N SER A 10 17.52 -20.22 44.05
CA SER A 10 18.03 -18.86 44.31
C SER A 10 18.20 -18.12 42.98
N PRO A 11 18.21 -16.78 43.00
CA PRO A 11 17.44 -15.97 42.07
C PRO A 11 18.29 -15.17 41.06
N ASP A 12 17.60 -14.72 40.01
CA ASP A 12 17.76 -13.44 39.32
C ASP A 12 19.16 -13.02 38.83
N ALA A 13 19.42 -13.24 37.55
CA ALA A 13 20.51 -12.63 36.80
C ALA A 13 19.93 -11.92 35.58
N GLY A 14 19.60 -10.63 35.75
CA GLY A 14 19.23 -9.74 34.64
C GLY A 14 20.43 -9.47 33.72
N PRO A 15 20.21 -9.24 32.41
CA PRO A 15 21.29 -9.04 31.45
C PRO A 15 21.90 -7.64 31.57
N THR A 16 23.22 -7.60 31.79
CA THR A 16 24.09 -6.41 31.75
C THR A 16 24.10 -5.76 30.35
N ARG A 17 23.69 -4.49 30.28
CA ARG A 17 23.85 -3.63 29.10
C ARG A 17 25.31 -3.14 28.96
N PRO A 18 25.96 -3.25 27.79
CA PRO A 18 27.25 -2.62 27.55
C PRO A 18 27.12 -1.11 27.28
N ALA A 19 28.03 -0.35 27.89
CA ALA A 19 28.12 1.11 27.81
C ALA A 19 28.57 1.59 26.41
N VAL A 20 27.76 2.44 25.78
CA VAL A 20 28.07 3.12 24.52
C VAL A 20 28.94 4.34 24.81
N ARG A 21 30.25 4.25 24.51
CA ARG A 21 31.14 5.42 24.45
C ARG A 21 30.76 6.29 23.26
N ARG A 22 30.36 7.53 23.51
CA ARG A 22 30.20 8.57 22.48
C ARG A 22 31.56 9.22 22.23
N THR A 23 32.07 9.13 21.01
CA THR A 23 33.20 9.93 20.53
C THR A 23 32.71 11.31 20.08
N PRO A 24 33.44 12.40 20.37
CA PRO A 24 33.07 13.73 19.92
C PRO A 24 33.51 13.97 18.46
N VAL A 25 32.65 14.66 17.71
CA VAL A 25 32.90 15.12 16.32
C VAL A 25 33.63 16.46 16.38
N PRO A 26 34.73 16.69 15.63
CA PRO A 26 35.38 18.00 15.55
C PRO A 26 34.56 18.97 14.69
N ARG A 27 34.56 20.24 15.09
CA ARG A 27 34.07 21.38 14.30
C ARG A 27 35.26 21.91 13.50
N ASP A 28 35.09 22.03 12.18
CA ASP A 28 36.03 22.73 11.31
C ASP A 28 35.59 24.20 11.19
N ASP A 29 36.40 25.10 11.75
CA ASP A 29 36.25 26.55 11.69
C ASP A 29 37.29 27.12 10.69
N GLY A 30 36.82 27.65 9.55
CA GLY A 30 37.49 28.67 8.69
C GLY A 30 38.90 28.36 8.15
N PHE A 31 39.55 29.16 7.32
CA PHE A 31 39.24 30.22 6.35
C PHE A 31 40.59 30.50 5.65
N ASP A 32 40.55 30.90 4.37
CA ASP A 32 41.54 31.67 3.60
C ASP A 32 42.99 31.22 3.31
N GLY A 33 43.41 31.54 2.08
CA GLY A 33 44.82 31.62 1.66
C GLY A 33 45.00 31.56 0.14
N PHE A 34 44.84 32.70 -0.54
CA PHE A 34 45.32 32.97 -1.90
C PHE A 34 46.75 33.54 -1.86
N ASP A 35 47.37 33.66 -3.05
CA ASP A 35 48.77 34.06 -3.38
C ASP A 35 49.78 32.90 -3.34
N GLY A 36 50.63 32.65 -4.34
CA GLY A 36 51.00 33.35 -5.56
C GLY A 36 52.48 33.03 -5.87
N VAL A 37 52.88 33.22 -7.14
CA VAL A 37 54.26 33.38 -7.67
C VAL A 37 54.90 32.17 -8.40
N ASP A 38 55.14 32.42 -9.69
CA ASP A 38 55.94 31.69 -10.68
C ASP A 38 57.44 31.60 -10.37
N GLY A 39 58.12 30.57 -10.89
CA GLY A 39 59.55 30.63 -11.23
C GLY A 39 60.25 29.27 -11.39
N PRO A 40 61.08 29.02 -12.42
CA PRO A 40 61.35 27.68 -12.97
C PRO A 40 62.77 27.13 -12.72
N ASP A 41 62.97 25.90 -13.23
CA ASP A 41 64.23 25.19 -13.54
C ASP A 41 65.14 24.75 -12.36
N GLU A 42 65.22 23.43 -12.13
CA GLU A 42 66.40 22.62 -12.50
C GLU A 42 66.13 21.12 -12.22
N PRO A 43 66.51 20.20 -13.13
CA PRO A 43 66.37 18.76 -12.94
C PRO A 43 67.63 18.16 -12.33
N ASP A 44 67.51 17.20 -11.43
CA ASP A 44 68.49 16.12 -11.28
C ASP A 44 67.90 14.92 -10.54
N GLU A 45 68.42 13.77 -10.92
CA GLU A 45 67.81 12.45 -10.91
C GLU A 45 68.07 11.68 -9.57
N PRO A 46 67.93 10.34 -9.50
CA PRO A 46 66.91 9.66 -8.70
C PRO A 46 67.47 8.96 -7.45
N ASP A 47 66.67 8.86 -6.38
CA ASP A 47 66.92 7.83 -5.36
C ASP A 47 65.63 7.25 -4.77
N THR A 48 65.22 6.14 -5.39
CA THR A 48 64.88 4.88 -4.73
C THR A 48 64.33 4.94 -3.30
N VAL A 49 63.00 5.05 -3.15
CA VAL A 49 62.27 4.20 -2.17
C VAL A 49 60.96 3.76 -2.82
N ALA A 50 60.91 2.48 -3.16
CA ALA A 50 59.71 1.77 -3.59
C ALA A 50 58.68 1.71 -2.45
N GLY A 51 58.03 2.84 -2.18
CA GLY A 51 56.75 2.89 -1.48
C GLY A 51 55.68 2.42 -2.45
N GLY A 52 55.48 1.11 -2.54
CA GLY A 52 54.38 0.51 -3.27
C GLY A 52 53.05 1.00 -2.70
N ARG A 53 52.57 2.14 -3.20
CA ARG A 53 51.19 2.57 -3.02
C ARG A 53 50.35 1.48 -3.63
N GLY A 54 49.78 0.64 -2.76
CA GLY A 54 48.74 -0.32 -3.07
C GLY A 54 47.54 0.44 -3.62
N GLY A 55 47.62 0.79 -4.90
CA GLY A 55 46.50 1.25 -5.68
C GLY A 55 45.43 0.21 -5.48
N HIS A 56 44.35 0.64 -4.82
CA HIS A 56 43.15 -0.15 -4.70
C HIS A 56 42.68 -0.40 -6.12
N ARG A 57 43.14 -1.52 -6.70
CA ARG A 57 42.50 -2.13 -7.85
C ARG A 57 41.13 -2.50 -7.31
N THR A 58 40.19 -1.58 -7.46
CA THR A 58 38.77 -1.87 -7.38
C THR A 58 38.56 -2.96 -8.42
N GLY A 59 38.66 -4.21 -7.97
CA GLY A 59 38.48 -5.38 -8.81
C GLY A 59 37.12 -5.21 -9.43
N ARG A 60 37.11 -4.88 -10.72
CA ARG A 60 35.88 -4.78 -11.48
C ARG A 60 35.33 -6.20 -11.48
N ALA A 61 34.36 -6.45 -10.62
CA ALA A 61 33.64 -7.70 -10.60
C ALA A 61 33.22 -8.02 -12.04
N PRO A 62 33.29 -9.29 -12.48
CA PRO A 62 32.98 -9.68 -13.84
C PRO A 62 31.63 -9.08 -14.26
N PRO A 63 31.50 -8.57 -15.50
CA PRO A 63 30.23 -8.03 -15.95
C PRO A 63 29.16 -9.12 -15.83
N ALA A 64 28.11 -8.85 -15.06
CA ALA A 64 27.02 -9.81 -14.91
C ALA A 64 26.45 -10.22 -16.27
N ASP A 65 25.95 -11.46 -16.32
CA ASP A 65 25.22 -12.04 -17.45
C ASP A 65 24.34 -10.95 -18.12
N PRO A 66 24.60 -10.61 -19.40
CA PRO A 66 23.79 -9.65 -20.15
C PRO A 66 22.28 -9.99 -20.10
N GLY A 67 21.93 -11.27 -20.03
CA GLY A 67 20.56 -11.74 -19.86
C GLY A 67 19.93 -11.25 -18.55
N LEU A 68 20.60 -11.48 -17.43
CA LEU A 68 20.15 -11.02 -16.11
C LEU A 68 20.02 -9.49 -16.05
N ARG A 69 20.95 -8.74 -16.65
CA ARG A 69 20.86 -7.27 -16.73
C ARG A 69 19.64 -6.80 -17.51
N THR A 70 19.34 -7.48 -18.60
CA THR A 70 18.17 -7.18 -19.44
C THR A 70 16.88 -7.50 -18.72
N LEU A 71 16.81 -8.65 -18.05
CA LEU A 71 15.68 -9.03 -17.21
C LEU A 71 15.45 -8.03 -16.07
N LEU A 72 16.51 -7.65 -15.35
CA LEU A 72 16.39 -6.67 -14.25
C LEU A 72 15.85 -5.33 -14.75
N ARG A 73 16.32 -4.84 -15.92
CA ARG A 73 15.80 -3.61 -16.52
C ARG A 73 14.33 -3.75 -16.91
N ALA A 74 13.96 -4.86 -17.57
CA ALA A 74 12.56 -5.13 -17.91
C ALA A 74 11.66 -5.16 -16.67
N LEU A 75 12.13 -5.78 -15.57
CA LEU A 75 11.44 -5.79 -14.28
C LEU A 75 11.29 -4.37 -13.70
N LEU A 76 12.34 -3.55 -13.73
CA LEU A 76 12.31 -2.20 -13.18
C LEU A 76 11.45 -1.21 -13.99
N ASP A 77 11.33 -1.42 -15.30
CA ASP A 77 10.49 -0.62 -16.21
C ASP A 77 8.99 -0.90 -16.07
N LEU A 78 8.60 -2.03 -15.46
CA LEU A 78 7.19 -2.30 -15.19
C LEU A 78 6.61 -1.31 -14.18
N PRO A 79 5.33 -0.93 -14.35
CA PRO A 79 4.61 -0.22 -13.29
C PRO A 79 4.61 -1.03 -11.99
N PRO A 80 4.67 -0.38 -10.81
CA PRO A 80 4.88 -1.08 -9.54
C PRO A 80 3.88 -2.20 -9.22
N ALA A 81 2.61 -2.02 -9.60
CA ALA A 81 1.57 -3.05 -9.40
C ALA A 81 1.86 -4.32 -10.22
N TYR A 82 2.21 -4.17 -11.50
CA TYR A 82 2.51 -5.27 -12.41
C TYR A 82 3.78 -6.00 -12.00
N ARG A 83 4.83 -5.24 -11.62
CA ARG A 83 6.07 -5.82 -11.07
C ARG A 83 5.79 -6.64 -9.81
N ARG A 84 5.02 -6.12 -8.85
CA ARG A 84 4.71 -6.83 -7.60
C ARG A 84 3.95 -8.13 -7.90
N THR A 85 2.90 -8.07 -8.72
CA THR A 85 2.12 -9.26 -9.11
C THR A 85 3.00 -10.32 -9.77
N LEU A 86 3.86 -9.95 -10.71
CA LEU A 86 4.78 -10.89 -11.36
C LEU A 86 5.80 -11.48 -10.37
N LEU A 87 6.40 -10.69 -9.49
CA LEU A 87 7.38 -11.19 -8.52
C LEU A 87 6.76 -12.12 -7.49
N LEU A 88 5.51 -11.89 -7.06
CA LEU A 88 4.81 -12.77 -6.15
C LEU A 88 4.46 -14.11 -6.82
N TYR A 89 3.89 -14.06 -8.01
CA TYR A 89 3.47 -15.28 -8.73
C TYR A 89 4.66 -16.05 -9.32
N ASP A 90 5.46 -15.39 -10.18
CA ASP A 90 6.56 -16.04 -10.89
C ASP A 90 7.85 -16.12 -10.06
N GLY A 91 8.12 -15.09 -9.23
CA GLY A 91 9.33 -15.04 -8.40
C GLY A 91 9.24 -15.89 -7.13
N LEU A 92 8.17 -15.72 -6.34
CA LEU A 92 7.98 -16.45 -5.08
C LEU A 92 7.18 -17.76 -5.26
N GLY A 93 6.44 -17.90 -6.37
CA GLY A 93 5.67 -19.12 -6.62
C GLY A 93 4.33 -19.17 -5.90
N LEU A 94 3.79 -18.03 -5.46
CA LEU A 94 2.44 -17.98 -4.89
C LEU A 94 1.40 -18.35 -5.95
N ASP A 95 0.27 -18.91 -5.52
CA ASP A 95 -0.84 -19.12 -6.42
C ASP A 95 -1.56 -17.80 -6.77
N LEU A 96 -2.50 -17.87 -7.71
CA LEU A 96 -3.17 -16.67 -8.20
C LEU A 96 -4.09 -16.03 -7.15
N PRO A 97 -4.93 -16.77 -6.39
CA PRO A 97 -5.70 -16.21 -5.28
C PRO A 97 -4.84 -15.57 -4.18
N GLU A 98 -3.74 -16.19 -3.78
CA GLU A 98 -2.83 -15.66 -2.75
C GLU A 98 -2.10 -14.41 -3.25
N THR A 99 -1.65 -14.41 -4.50
CA THR A 99 -1.10 -13.21 -5.15
C THR A 99 -2.13 -12.07 -5.19
N ALA A 100 -3.40 -12.39 -5.43
CA ALA A 100 -4.47 -11.39 -5.43
C ALA A 100 -4.67 -10.79 -4.04
N ALA A 101 -4.68 -11.62 -3.00
CA ALA A 101 -4.76 -11.17 -1.61
C ALA A 101 -3.58 -10.26 -1.23
N GLU A 102 -2.34 -10.67 -1.54
CA GLU A 102 -1.11 -9.92 -1.26
C GLU A 102 -0.96 -8.60 -2.03
N THR A 103 -1.75 -8.44 -3.10
CA THR A 103 -1.79 -7.21 -3.91
C THR A 103 -3.06 -6.39 -3.70
N GLU A 104 -3.90 -6.78 -2.72
CA GLU A 104 -5.19 -6.17 -2.42
C GLU A 104 -6.04 -5.99 -3.70
N ALA A 105 -6.03 -7.02 -4.54
CA ALA A 105 -6.71 -7.03 -5.82
C ALA A 105 -7.70 -8.20 -5.91
N SER A 106 -8.70 -8.08 -6.76
CA SER A 106 -9.51 -9.24 -7.13
C SER A 106 -8.66 -10.22 -7.96
N THR A 107 -8.96 -11.52 -7.87
CA THR A 107 -8.30 -12.57 -8.67
C THR A 107 -8.25 -12.26 -10.17
N PRO A 108 -9.34 -11.81 -10.85
CA PRO A 108 -9.25 -11.45 -12.26
C PRO A 108 -8.37 -10.22 -12.53
N ALA A 109 -8.31 -9.25 -11.61
CA ALA A 109 -7.41 -8.11 -11.74
C ALA A 109 -5.94 -8.52 -11.60
N ALA A 110 -5.63 -9.43 -10.67
CA ALA A 110 -4.29 -10.01 -10.55
C ALA A 110 -3.90 -10.81 -11.80
N ALA A 111 -4.81 -11.61 -12.35
CA ALA A 111 -4.59 -12.38 -13.58
C ALA A 111 -4.28 -11.47 -14.77
N ASN A 112 -5.08 -10.42 -14.98
CA ASN A 112 -4.87 -9.47 -16.06
C ASN A 112 -3.52 -8.71 -15.92
N ARG A 113 -3.18 -8.28 -14.70
CA ARG A 113 -1.88 -7.66 -14.42
C ARG A 113 -0.73 -8.61 -14.72
N LEU A 114 -0.84 -9.90 -14.35
CA LEU A 114 0.17 -10.91 -14.60
C LEU A 114 0.39 -11.14 -16.11
N LEU A 115 -0.71 -11.26 -16.86
CA LEU A 115 -0.67 -11.43 -18.32
C LEU A 115 0.11 -10.29 -18.99
N HIS A 116 -0.27 -9.04 -18.71
CA HIS A 116 0.41 -7.88 -19.30
C HIS A 116 1.84 -7.69 -18.78
N ALA A 117 2.10 -8.08 -17.52
CA ALA A 117 3.46 -8.05 -17.00
C ALA A 117 4.36 -9.01 -17.78
N ARG A 118 3.88 -10.24 -18.03
CA ARG A 118 4.61 -11.24 -18.83
C ARG A 118 4.83 -10.79 -20.26
N GLU A 119 3.82 -10.23 -20.92
CA GLU A 119 3.95 -9.65 -22.26
C GLU A 119 5.03 -8.55 -22.31
N ALA A 120 4.99 -7.61 -21.36
CA ALA A 120 5.93 -6.50 -21.31
C ALA A 120 7.38 -6.93 -21.01
N VAL A 121 7.57 -8.02 -20.26
CA VAL A 121 8.89 -8.61 -20.01
C VAL A 121 9.36 -9.39 -21.24
N ALA A 122 8.51 -10.25 -21.81
CA ALA A 122 8.85 -11.06 -22.98
C ALA A 122 9.23 -10.18 -24.17
N PHE A 123 8.57 -9.05 -24.37
CA PHE A 123 8.92 -8.07 -25.40
C PHE A 123 10.39 -7.56 -25.28
N ARG A 124 10.93 -7.47 -24.06
CA ARG A 124 12.28 -6.97 -23.80
C ARG A 124 13.33 -8.07 -23.61
N VAL A 125 12.90 -9.31 -23.36
CA VAL A 125 13.76 -10.45 -23.02
C VAL A 125 13.50 -11.59 -24.02
N PRO A 126 14.29 -11.67 -25.11
CA PRO A 126 14.05 -12.63 -26.19
C PRO A 126 14.01 -14.10 -25.74
N GLU A 127 14.79 -14.47 -24.74
CA GLU A 127 14.78 -15.82 -24.16
C GLU A 127 13.40 -16.20 -23.60
N LEU A 128 12.66 -15.24 -23.02
CA LEU A 128 11.32 -15.46 -22.50
C LEU A 128 10.27 -15.48 -23.61
N ALA A 129 10.47 -14.70 -24.68
CA ALA A 129 9.59 -14.71 -25.85
C ALA A 129 9.68 -16.03 -26.64
N ALA A 130 10.81 -16.74 -26.57
CA ALA A 130 11.00 -18.02 -27.24
C ALA A 130 10.29 -19.19 -26.54
N VAL A 131 9.80 -19.00 -25.31
CA VAL A 131 9.12 -20.06 -24.54
C VAL A 131 7.63 -20.09 -24.87
N THR A 132 7.15 -21.27 -25.24
CA THR A 132 5.73 -21.51 -25.48
C THR A 132 5.08 -22.14 -24.25
N GLY A 133 4.02 -21.51 -23.76
CA GLY A 133 3.18 -22.03 -22.68
C GLY A 133 3.44 -21.36 -21.31
N PRO A 134 2.38 -21.18 -20.50
CA PRO A 134 2.45 -20.40 -19.28
C PRO A 134 3.30 -21.05 -18.19
N GLU A 135 3.29 -22.38 -18.06
CA GLU A 135 4.05 -23.09 -17.02
C GLU A 135 5.56 -23.04 -17.27
N ALA A 136 5.99 -23.29 -18.52
CA ALA A 136 7.39 -23.22 -18.90
C ALA A 136 7.94 -21.79 -18.75
N LEU A 137 7.14 -20.78 -19.11
CA LEU A 137 7.49 -19.37 -18.90
C LEU A 137 7.66 -19.06 -17.40
N SER A 138 6.72 -19.52 -16.57
CA SER A 138 6.74 -19.30 -15.11
C SER A 138 7.99 -19.95 -14.48
N ALA A 139 8.31 -21.19 -14.87
CA ALA A 139 9.48 -21.90 -14.39
C ALA A 139 10.79 -21.19 -14.79
N LEU A 140 10.88 -20.71 -16.03
CA LEU A 140 12.05 -19.97 -16.50
C LEU A 140 12.18 -18.62 -15.79
N LEU A 141 11.09 -17.87 -15.63
CA LEU A 141 11.05 -16.62 -14.88
C LEU A 141 11.52 -16.84 -13.43
N ARG A 142 10.98 -17.85 -12.75
CA ARG A 142 11.36 -18.20 -11.38
C ARG A 142 12.86 -18.48 -11.26
N ARG A 143 13.40 -19.29 -12.17
CA ARG A 143 14.83 -19.58 -12.22
C ARG A 143 15.65 -18.31 -12.43
N ARG A 144 15.33 -17.49 -13.43
CA ARG A 144 16.10 -16.27 -13.74
C ARG A 144 15.99 -15.20 -12.67
N ILE A 145 14.85 -15.09 -12.00
CA ILE A 145 14.67 -14.22 -10.82
C ILE A 145 15.48 -14.75 -9.63
N GLY A 146 15.54 -16.07 -9.44
CA GLY A 146 16.40 -16.70 -8.44
C GLY A 146 17.89 -16.44 -8.70
N GLU A 147 18.34 -16.58 -9.95
CA GLU A 147 19.70 -16.21 -10.38
C GLU A 147 19.98 -14.73 -10.08
N LEU A 148 19.05 -13.83 -10.40
CA LEU A 148 19.16 -12.40 -10.09
C LEU A 148 19.31 -12.12 -8.58
N ALA A 149 18.64 -12.89 -7.72
CA ALA A 149 18.69 -12.70 -6.27
C ALA A 149 20.03 -13.13 -5.65
N LEU A 150 20.74 -14.07 -6.29
CA LEU A 150 22.03 -14.59 -5.81
C LEU A 150 23.23 -13.75 -6.28
N VAL A 151 23.06 -12.99 -7.36
CA VAL A 151 24.13 -12.17 -7.95
C VAL A 151 24.30 -10.86 -7.18
N ASP A 152 25.55 -10.42 -6.95
CA ASP A 152 25.81 -9.10 -6.33
C ASP A 152 25.13 -7.99 -7.15
N PRO A 153 24.19 -7.23 -6.57
CA PRO A 153 23.46 -6.17 -7.28
C PRO A 153 24.34 -5.17 -8.03
N ARG A 154 25.57 -4.93 -7.54
CA ARG A 154 26.53 -4.01 -8.19
C ARG A 154 27.04 -4.49 -9.54
N THR A 155 26.95 -5.80 -9.81
CA THR A 155 27.36 -6.40 -11.08
C THR A 155 26.29 -6.26 -12.15
N VAL A 156 25.01 -6.20 -11.74
CA VAL A 156 23.86 -6.18 -12.64
C VAL A 156 23.36 -4.74 -12.88
N THR A 157 23.45 -3.86 -11.88
CA THR A 157 22.98 -2.48 -12.00
C THR A 157 23.80 -1.51 -11.15
N ARG A 158 23.76 -0.24 -11.55
CA ARG A 158 24.30 0.85 -10.72
C ARG A 158 23.24 1.23 -9.69
N LEU A 159 23.48 0.91 -8.43
CA LEU A 159 22.55 1.27 -7.36
C LEU A 159 22.44 2.80 -7.25
N PRO A 160 21.22 3.36 -7.19
CA PRO A 160 21.04 4.77 -6.89
C PRO A 160 21.61 5.08 -5.50
N GLY A 161 22.24 6.25 -5.36
CA GLY A 161 22.80 6.66 -4.08
C GLY A 161 21.73 6.69 -2.97
N PRO A 162 22.05 6.32 -1.71
CA PRO A 162 21.07 6.19 -0.63
C PRO A 162 20.18 7.43 -0.43
N ARG A 163 20.76 8.62 -0.60
CA ARG A 163 20.03 9.89 -0.53
C ARG A 163 18.93 9.97 -1.59
N ARG A 164 19.18 9.55 -2.83
CA ARG A 164 18.19 9.60 -3.92
C ARG A 164 16.99 8.71 -3.60
N VAL A 165 17.24 7.48 -3.14
CA VAL A 165 16.17 6.54 -2.74
C VAL A 165 15.31 7.14 -1.62
N ARG A 166 15.97 7.68 -0.58
CA ARG A 166 15.27 8.32 0.55
C ARG A 166 14.42 9.51 0.11
N THR A 167 14.98 10.41 -0.68
CA THR A 167 14.25 11.58 -1.18
C THR A 167 13.09 11.21 -2.10
N GLY A 168 13.24 10.17 -2.93
CA GLY A 168 12.18 9.68 -3.80
C GLY A 168 11.01 9.11 -3.01
N GLY A 169 11.30 8.27 -2.01
CA GLY A 169 10.28 7.73 -1.10
C GLY A 169 9.55 8.83 -0.34
N GLU A 170 10.28 9.80 0.21
CA GLU A 170 9.72 10.92 0.95
C GLU A 170 8.79 11.79 0.09
N ARG A 171 9.19 12.09 -1.15
CA ARG A 171 8.35 12.84 -2.10
C ARG A 171 7.05 12.12 -2.38
N ARG A 172 7.11 10.81 -2.65
CA ARG A 172 5.92 10.01 -2.91
C ARG A 172 5.01 9.98 -1.70
N ASN A 173 5.56 9.76 -0.50
CA ASN A 173 4.78 9.75 0.73
C ASN A 173 4.06 11.08 0.95
N ARG A 174 4.78 12.21 0.79
CA ARG A 174 4.19 13.55 0.91
C ARG A 174 3.06 13.81 -0.08
N VAL A 175 3.19 13.36 -1.33
CA VAL A 175 2.13 13.51 -2.34
C VAL A 175 0.87 12.75 -1.92
N TRP A 176 1.01 11.50 -1.47
CA TRP A 176 -0.13 10.70 -1.01
C TRP A 176 -0.78 11.27 0.26
N THR A 177 0.03 11.72 1.22
CA THR A 177 -0.50 12.37 2.43
C THR A 177 -1.28 13.64 2.07
N ARG A 178 -0.74 14.48 1.18
CA ARG A 178 -1.43 15.69 0.72
C ARG A 178 -2.73 15.36 0.00
N ALA A 179 -2.71 14.39 -0.90
CA ALA A 179 -3.90 13.94 -1.63
C ALA A 179 -5.00 13.46 -0.67
N ALA A 180 -4.64 12.64 0.33
CA ALA A 180 -5.57 12.17 1.34
C ALA A 180 -6.16 13.33 2.16
N VAL A 181 -5.32 14.24 2.66
CA VAL A 181 -5.76 15.43 3.41
C VAL A 181 -6.69 16.30 2.58
N THR A 182 -6.36 16.56 1.32
CA THR A 182 -7.22 17.36 0.42
C THR A 182 -8.56 16.69 0.17
N LEU A 183 -8.57 15.37 -0.05
CA LEU A 183 -9.80 14.61 -0.26
C LEU A 183 -10.69 14.66 0.99
N THR A 184 -10.12 14.46 2.18
CA THR A 184 -10.86 14.58 3.45
C THR A 184 -11.46 15.98 3.61
N ALA A 185 -10.70 17.04 3.34
CA ALA A 185 -11.19 18.41 3.42
C ALA A 185 -12.36 18.66 2.45
N VAL A 186 -12.29 18.13 1.22
CA VAL A 186 -13.39 18.20 0.24
C VAL A 186 -14.63 17.47 0.74
N ILE A 187 -14.51 16.26 1.30
CA ILE A 187 -15.64 15.50 1.85
C ILE A 187 -16.30 16.23 3.03
N VAL A 188 -15.50 16.78 3.94
CA VAL A 188 -16.01 17.58 5.07
C VAL A 188 -16.73 18.82 4.57
N GLY A 189 -16.13 19.54 3.61
CA GLY A 189 -16.74 20.71 2.98
C GLY A 189 -18.06 20.38 2.28
N ALA A 190 -18.11 19.29 1.50
CA ALA A 190 -19.32 18.83 0.82
C ALA A 190 -20.42 18.40 1.81
N THR A 191 -20.05 17.73 2.91
CA THR A 191 -20.98 17.37 3.99
C THR A 191 -21.55 18.62 4.67
N ALA A 192 -20.70 19.57 5.04
CA ALA A 192 -21.13 20.82 5.66
C ALA A 192 -22.03 21.65 4.72
N PHE A 193 -21.66 21.71 3.44
CA PHE A 193 -22.47 22.35 2.41
C PHE A 193 -23.84 21.68 2.31
N THR A 194 -23.89 20.36 2.19
CA THR A 194 -25.14 19.58 2.14
C THR A 194 -26.00 19.86 3.37
N LEU A 195 -25.43 19.85 4.58
CA LEU A 195 -26.16 20.17 5.80
C LEU A 195 -26.68 21.61 5.82
N SER A 196 -25.93 22.57 5.24
CA SER A 196 -26.33 23.97 5.18
C SER A 196 -27.43 24.25 4.15
N THR A 197 -27.49 23.47 3.06
CA THR A 197 -28.44 23.68 1.97
C THR A 197 -29.60 22.68 1.96
N ALA A 198 -29.51 21.60 2.73
CA ALA A 198 -30.54 20.56 2.77
C ALA A 198 -31.87 21.15 3.29
N PRO A 199 -32.99 20.92 2.59
CA PRO A 199 -34.30 21.24 3.11
C PRO A 199 -34.55 20.49 4.42
N THR A 200 -34.72 21.22 5.52
CA THR A 200 -34.95 20.63 6.87
C THR A 200 -36.31 19.96 7.02
N ARG A 201 -37.20 20.11 6.05
CA ARG A 201 -38.53 19.50 6.03
C ARG A 201 -38.85 18.96 4.65
N TYR A 202 -39.25 17.69 4.59
CA TYR A 202 -39.90 17.14 3.43
C TYR A 202 -41.37 17.54 3.47
N ILE A 203 -41.82 18.34 2.48
CA ILE A 203 -43.24 18.57 2.24
C ILE A 203 -43.62 17.61 1.10
N PRO A 204 -44.40 16.55 1.38
CA PRO A 204 -44.84 15.64 0.35
C PRO A 204 -45.60 16.42 -0.73
N PRO A 205 -45.26 16.26 -2.02
CA PRO A 205 -46.07 16.84 -3.07
C PRO A 205 -47.47 16.23 -2.98
N VAL A 206 -48.48 17.09 -2.91
CA VAL A 206 -49.87 16.63 -2.93
C VAL A 206 -50.11 15.99 -4.28
N SER A 207 -50.34 14.67 -4.30
CA SER A 207 -50.67 13.96 -5.53
C SER A 207 -51.90 14.61 -6.18
N PRO A 208 -51.87 14.92 -7.49
CA PRO A 208 -53.04 15.42 -8.18
C PRO A 208 -54.18 14.41 -8.01
N GLY A 209 -55.33 14.90 -7.54
CA GLY A 209 -56.48 14.03 -7.27
C GLY A 209 -56.92 13.32 -8.55
N GLN A 210 -56.73 11.99 -8.59
CA GLN A 210 -57.31 11.14 -9.62
C GLN A 210 -58.83 11.13 -9.40
N ARG A 211 -59.61 11.57 -10.38
CA ARG A 211 -61.08 11.41 -10.32
C ARG A 211 -61.39 9.93 -10.44
N ILE A 212 -61.68 9.29 -9.32
CA ILE A 212 -62.23 7.93 -9.27
C ILE A 212 -63.71 8.05 -9.68
N GLY A 213 -64.06 7.61 -10.88
CA GLY A 213 -65.45 7.47 -11.30
C GLY A 213 -66.07 6.23 -10.66
N GLY A 214 -67.29 6.34 -10.14
CA GLY A 214 -68.05 5.20 -9.59
C GLY A 214 -68.10 5.10 -8.07
N VAL A 215 -67.52 6.05 -7.33
CA VAL A 215 -67.85 6.20 -5.91
C VAL A 215 -69.26 6.77 -5.77
N PRO A 216 -70.10 6.23 -4.87
CA PRO A 216 -71.39 6.83 -4.55
C PRO A 216 -71.22 8.32 -4.25
N LEU A 217 -72.14 9.16 -4.73
CA LEU A 217 -72.21 10.59 -4.39
C LEU A 217 -71.90 10.76 -2.90
N ASN A 218 -70.95 11.64 -2.56
CA ASN A 218 -70.60 12.01 -1.20
C ASN A 218 -71.86 12.36 -0.39
N SER A 219 -72.49 11.35 0.17
CA SER A 219 -73.07 11.47 1.49
C SER A 219 -71.84 11.59 2.37
N GLY A 220 -71.70 12.70 3.10
CA GLY A 220 -70.65 12.82 4.10
C GLY A 220 -70.68 11.61 5.05
N PRO A 221 -69.73 11.51 6.00
CA PRO A 221 -69.78 10.45 7.01
C PRO A 221 -71.21 10.29 7.52
N GLN A 222 -71.75 9.07 7.46
CA GLN A 222 -73.10 8.79 7.91
C GLN A 222 -73.29 9.44 9.28
N ARG A 223 -74.42 10.15 9.47
CA ARG A 223 -74.71 10.76 10.78
C ARG A 223 -74.56 9.65 11.82
N GLN A 224 -73.64 9.85 12.75
CA GLN A 224 -73.42 8.92 13.85
C GLN A 224 -74.76 8.72 14.54
N SER A 225 -75.22 7.47 14.58
CA SER A 225 -76.37 7.10 15.39
C SER A 225 -76.01 7.27 16.87
N GLU A 226 -77.01 7.29 17.75
CA GLU A 226 -76.77 7.39 19.19
C GLU A 226 -75.89 6.24 19.70
N GLU A 227 -76.04 5.05 19.11
CA GLU A 227 -75.21 3.88 19.36
C GLU A 227 -73.74 4.10 18.96
N ASP A 228 -73.49 4.79 17.83
CA ASP A 228 -72.13 5.12 17.39
C ASP A 228 -71.45 6.13 18.31
N VAL A 229 -72.22 7.10 18.83
CA VAL A 229 -71.72 8.10 19.79
C VAL A 229 -71.38 7.42 21.12
N GLU A 230 -72.20 6.47 21.56
CA GLU A 230 -71.95 5.69 22.77
C GLU A 230 -70.73 4.77 22.61
N LEU A 231 -70.62 4.08 21.48
CA LEU A 231 -69.46 3.25 21.16
C LEU A 231 -68.19 4.09 21.07
N HIS A 232 -68.23 5.25 20.42
CA HIS A 232 -67.09 6.17 20.34
C HIS A 232 -66.65 6.65 21.73
N ARG A 233 -67.62 7.02 22.58
CA ARG A 233 -67.36 7.40 23.98
C ARG A 233 -66.75 6.24 24.77
N LYS A 234 -67.24 5.00 24.56
CA LYS A 234 -66.70 3.81 25.21
C LYS A 234 -65.27 3.51 24.75
N LEU A 235 -64.98 3.62 23.47
CA LEU A 235 -63.63 3.43 22.91
C LEU A 235 -62.63 4.50 23.37
N LEU A 236 -63.09 5.72 23.62
CA LEU A 236 -62.28 6.79 24.21
C LEU A 236 -62.01 6.57 25.70
N ASN A 237 -62.98 6.06 26.45
CA ASN A 237 -62.88 5.84 27.89
C ASN A 237 -62.19 4.52 28.26
N GLU A 238 -62.33 3.51 27.40
CA GLU A 238 -61.68 2.20 27.48
C GLU A 238 -60.86 1.96 26.22
N PRO A 239 -59.78 2.73 25.99
CA PRO A 239 -58.84 2.40 24.91
C PRO A 239 -58.32 0.99 25.20
N ALA A 240 -58.61 0.05 24.30
CA ALA A 240 -58.06 -1.30 24.38
C ALA A 240 -56.54 -1.22 24.20
N HIS A 241 -55.85 -1.00 25.31
CA HIS A 241 -54.40 -0.94 25.38
C HIS A 241 -53.85 -2.37 25.33
N GLY A 242 -53.29 -2.73 24.18
CA GLY A 242 -52.36 -3.83 24.05
C GLY A 242 -51.15 -3.36 23.23
N PRO A 243 -49.91 -3.51 23.72
CA PRO A 243 -48.69 -3.10 23.00
C PRO A 243 -48.48 -3.85 21.67
N GLU A 244 -49.24 -4.92 21.44
CA GLU A 244 -49.20 -5.76 20.24
C GLU A 244 -49.61 -5.01 18.96
N ARG A 245 -50.32 -3.87 19.06
CA ARG A 245 -50.72 -3.08 17.88
C ARG A 245 -49.62 -2.16 17.33
N LEU A 246 -48.50 -1.99 18.05
CA LEU A 246 -47.39 -1.13 17.63
C LEU A 246 -46.28 -1.87 16.89
N VAL A 247 -46.39 -3.20 16.74
CA VAL A 247 -45.40 -4.00 16.03
C VAL A 247 -46.10 -4.76 14.90
N PRO A 248 -45.87 -4.43 13.62
CA PRO A 248 -46.37 -5.26 12.54
C PRO A 248 -45.66 -6.62 12.59
N GLU A 249 -46.42 -7.71 12.75
CA GLU A 249 -45.88 -9.04 12.51
C GLU A 249 -45.67 -9.21 11.00
N PHE A 250 -44.41 -9.25 10.59
CA PHE A 250 -44.03 -9.69 9.27
C PHE A 250 -44.05 -11.22 9.26
N ARG A 251 -45.06 -11.79 8.60
CA ARG A 251 -45.06 -13.19 8.17
C ARG A 251 -44.52 -13.29 6.75
#